data_AF-A0A8T4R1D8-F1
#
_entry.id   AF-A0A8T4R1D8-F1
#
_cell.length_a   1.000
_cell.length_b   1.000
_cell.length_c   1.000
_cell.angle_alpha   90.00
_cell.angle_beta   90.00
_cell.angle_gamma   90.00
#
_symmetry.space_group_name_H-M   'P 1'
#
loop_
_entity.id
_entity.type
_entity.pdbx_description
1 polymer ?
#
loop_
_entity_poly.entity_id
_entity_poly.type
_entity_poly.pdbx_seq_one_letter_code
_entity_poly.pdbx_strand_id
1 'polypeptide(L)'
;MPNSQDQKQRLIDYWTNQEDELLRKHYPAASDEELQKLLHRSIEAIKGRAYRLKLRKDARVIQKMLRERTKARWLAIKQGRL
;
A
#
# COMPACT_ATOMS: atom_id res chain seq x y z
N MET A 1 21.51 -17.11 -24.36
CA MET A 1 21.35 -15.66 -24.56
C MET A 1 19.96 -15.27 -24.08
N PRO A 2 19.79 -14.78 -22.85
CA PRO A 2 18.50 -14.28 -22.38
C PRO A 2 18.15 -12.99 -23.14
N ASN A 3 16.91 -12.92 -23.59
CA ASN A 3 16.41 -12.02 -24.63
C ASN A 3 16.49 -10.53 -24.22
N SER A 4 17.17 -9.72 -25.03
CA SER A 4 17.46 -8.29 -24.83
C SER A 4 16.26 -7.35 -25.07
N GLN A 5 15.10 -7.63 -24.47
CA GLN A 5 13.92 -6.73 -24.54
C GLN A 5 13.51 -6.13 -23.18
N ASP A 6 14.24 -6.42 -22.10
CA ASP A 6 13.93 -5.99 -20.74
C ASP A 6 14.56 -4.64 -20.33
N GLN A 7 14.83 -3.73 -21.27
CA GLN A 7 15.55 -2.47 -20.98
C GLN A 7 14.76 -1.17 -21.22
N LYS A 8 13.43 -1.23 -21.39
CA LYS A 8 12.64 -0.01 -21.71
C LYS A 8 11.33 0.18 -20.94
N GLN A 9 11.27 -0.21 -19.65
CA GLN A 9 10.10 0.03 -18.79
C GLN A 9 10.37 0.95 -17.60
N ARG A 10 11.25 1.95 -17.76
CA ARG A 10 11.62 2.86 -16.66
C ARG A 10 10.64 4.01 -16.37
N LEU A 11 9.49 4.15 -17.03
CA LEU A 11 8.65 5.35 -16.85
C LEU A 11 7.12 5.14 -16.80
N ILE A 12 6.61 3.91 -16.89
CA ILE A 12 5.17 3.67 -16.74
C ILE A 12 5.02 2.51 -15.76
N ASP A 13 4.69 2.87 -14.55
CA ASP A 13 4.58 2.03 -13.35
C ASP A 13 3.35 1.11 -13.45
N TYR A 14 3.32 0.28 -14.50
CA TYR A 14 2.18 -0.58 -14.83
C TYR A 14 2.04 -1.63 -13.73
N TRP A 15 0.83 -1.78 -13.23
CA TRP A 15 0.50 -2.83 -12.29
C TRP A 15 0.41 -4.14 -13.05
N THR A 16 1.24 -5.09 -12.66
CA THR A 16 1.18 -6.44 -13.19
C THR A 16 -0.01 -7.20 -12.59
N ASN A 17 -0.50 -8.21 -13.31
CA ASN A 17 -1.56 -9.08 -12.79
C ASN A 17 -1.15 -9.75 -11.47
N GLN A 18 0.14 -10.05 -11.30
CA GLN A 18 0.68 -10.59 -10.05
C GLN A 18 0.59 -9.59 -8.90
N GLU A 19 0.94 -8.32 -9.12
CA GLU A 19 0.78 -7.27 -8.09
C GLU A 19 -0.70 -7.06 -7.73
N ASP A 20 -1.60 -7.12 -8.71
CA ASP A 20 -3.05 -7.02 -8.46
C ASP A 20 -3.61 -8.21 -7.67
N GLU A 21 -3.14 -9.43 -7.94
CA GLU A 21 -3.51 -10.63 -7.19
C GLU A 21 -2.98 -10.58 -5.76
N LEU A 22 -1.71 -10.19 -5.58
CA LEU A 22 -1.11 -9.97 -4.27
C LEU A 22 -1.87 -8.89 -3.50
N LEU A 23 -2.20 -7.78 -4.16
CA LEU A 23 -3.01 -6.73 -3.57
C LEU A 23 -4.39 -7.26 -3.17
N ARG A 24 -5.09 -7.99 -4.04
CA ARG A 24 -6.39 -8.61 -3.70
C ARG A 24 -6.33 -9.52 -2.48
N LYS A 25 -5.29 -10.35 -2.40
CA LYS A 25 -5.13 -11.34 -1.32
C LYS A 25 -4.73 -10.70 0.00
N HIS A 26 -3.82 -9.72 -0.03
CA HIS A 26 -3.22 -9.17 1.17
C HIS A 26 -3.89 -7.87 1.64
N TYR A 27 -4.50 -7.06 0.76
CA TYR A 27 -5.11 -5.77 1.13
C TYR A 27 -6.14 -5.82 2.28
N PRO A 28 -7.03 -6.82 2.40
CA PRO A 28 -8.02 -6.83 3.49
C PRO A 28 -7.41 -7.03 4.88
N ALA A 29 -6.27 -7.72 4.98
CA ALA A 29 -5.63 -8.09 6.24
C ALA A 29 -4.34 -7.31 6.54
N ALA A 30 -3.62 -6.86 5.50
CA ALA A 30 -2.29 -6.29 5.62
C ALA A 30 -2.29 -4.78 5.92
N SER A 31 -1.25 -4.40 6.65
CA SER A 31 -0.95 -3.03 7.02
C SER A 31 -0.37 -2.23 5.86
N ASP A 32 -0.48 -0.90 5.93
CA ASP A 32 0.07 -0.02 4.88
C ASP A 32 1.58 -0.28 4.70
N GLU A 33 2.32 -0.52 5.78
CA GLU A 33 3.75 -0.86 5.76
C GLU A 33 4.04 -2.24 5.16
N GLU A 34 3.20 -3.23 5.46
CA GLU A 34 3.35 -4.59 4.92
C GLU A 34 3.09 -4.60 3.41
N LEU A 35 2.06 -3.88 2.96
CA LEU A 35 1.76 -3.72 1.53
C LEU A 35 2.87 -2.95 0.81
N GLN A 36 3.43 -1.92 1.45
CA GLN A 36 4.57 -1.18 0.91
C GLN A 36 5.81 -2.08 0.76
N LYS A 37 6.11 -2.92 1.75
CA LYS A 37 7.23 -3.88 1.67
C LYS A 37 6.98 -4.98 0.64
N LEU A 38 5.74 -5.45 0.52
CA LEU A 38 5.37 -6.53 -0.40
C LEU A 38 5.39 -6.08 -1.87
N LEU A 39 4.88 -4.89 -2.15
CA LEU A 39 4.73 -4.37 -3.51
C LEU A 39 5.89 -3.46 -3.92
N HIS A 40 6.75 -3.05 -2.98
CA HIS A 40 7.82 -2.08 -3.18
C HIS A 40 7.34 -0.74 -3.80
N ARG A 41 6.05 -0.42 -3.64
CA ARG A 41 5.39 0.79 -4.14
C ARG A 41 5.04 1.72 -2.99
N SER A 42 4.85 3.00 -3.30
CA SER A 42 4.34 3.96 -2.31
C SER A 42 2.93 3.58 -1.85
N ILE A 43 2.61 3.91 -0.60
CA ILE A 43 1.27 3.66 -0.02
C ILE A 43 0.19 4.36 -0.84
N GLU A 44 0.48 5.53 -1.42
CA GLU A 44 -0.44 6.27 -2.28
C GLU A 44 -0.74 5.53 -3.58
N ALA A 45 0.27 4.95 -4.24
CA ALA A 45 0.07 4.12 -5.43
C ALA A 45 -0.78 2.88 -5.11
N ILE A 46 -0.49 2.22 -3.99
CA ILE A 46 -1.24 1.05 -3.51
C ILE A 46 -2.71 1.41 -3.23
N LYS A 47 -2.97 2.54 -2.57
CA LYS A 47 -4.33 3.03 -2.29
C LYS A 47 -5.06 3.40 -3.57
N GLY A 48 -4.38 4.08 -4.50
CA GLY A 48 -4.93 4.42 -5.81
C GLY A 48 -5.32 3.18 -6.60
N ARG A 49 -4.48 2.14 -6.60
CA ARG A 49 -4.80 0.87 -7.26
C ARG A 49 -5.93 0.13 -6.57
N ALA A 50 -5.88 0.00 -5.25
CA ALA A 50 -6.95 -0.64 -4.49
C ALA A 50 -8.31 0.04 -4.70
N TYR A 51 -8.32 1.37 -4.82
CA TYR A 51 -9.51 2.13 -5.18
C TYR A 51 -10.04 1.76 -6.58
N ARG A 52 -9.16 1.69 -7.59
CA ARG A 52 -9.53 1.26 -8.95
C ARG A 52 -10.04 -0.18 -9.00
N LEU A 53 -9.44 -1.07 -8.20
CA LEU A 53 -9.87 -2.47 -8.05
C LEU A 53 -11.08 -2.65 -7.14
N LYS A 54 -11.64 -1.55 -6.59
CA LYS A 54 -12.73 -1.53 -5.60
C LYS A 54 -12.48 -2.43 -4.38
N LEU A 55 -11.22 -2.60 -4.01
CA LEU A 55 -10.85 -3.33 -2.80
C LEU A 55 -11.17 -2.49 -1.57
N ARG A 56 -11.58 -3.17 -0.51
CA ARG A 56 -11.86 -2.57 0.79
C ARG A 56 -11.04 -3.33 1.82
N LYS A 57 -10.41 -2.58 2.72
CA LYS A 57 -9.82 -3.19 3.92
C LYS A 57 -10.93 -3.63 4.85
N ASP A 58 -10.70 -4.69 5.62
CA ASP A 58 -11.65 -5.10 6.63
C ASP A 58 -11.86 -3.95 7.64
N ALA A 59 -13.11 -3.68 8.01
CA ALA A 59 -13.44 -2.61 8.94
C ALA A 59 -12.70 -2.77 10.28
N ARG A 60 -12.42 -4.00 10.71
CA ARG A 60 -11.65 -4.31 11.92
C ARG A 60 -10.20 -3.83 11.81
N VAL A 61 -9.59 -4.04 10.66
CA VAL A 61 -8.22 -3.62 10.34
C VAL A 61 -8.15 -2.10 10.22
N ILE A 62 -9.13 -1.48 9.55
CA ILE A 62 -9.26 -0.01 9.46
C ILE A 62 -9.40 0.61 10.86
N GLN A 63 -10.25 0.05 11.73
CA GLN A 63 -10.43 0.56 13.08
C GLN A 63 -9.17 0.42 13.94
N LYS A 64 -8.42 -0.68 13.82
CA LYS A 64 -7.14 -0.84 14.50
C LYS A 64 -6.14 0.24 14.08
N MET A 65 -5.97 0.41 12.77
CA MET A 65 -5.07 1.43 12.20
C MET A 65 -5.47 2.86 12.59
N LEU A 66 -6.77 3.18 12.56
CA LEU A 66 -7.26 4.51 12.90
C LEU A 66 -7.00 4.84 14.37
N ARG A 67 -7.14 3.85 15.27
CA ARG A 67 -6.77 4.02 16.69
C ARG A 67 -5.29 4.28 16.87
N GLU A 68 -4.43 3.57 16.14
CA GLU A 68 -2.97 3.75 16.18
C GLU A 68 -2.55 5.11 15.60
N ARG A 69 -3.07 5.50 14.42
CA ARG A 69 -2.82 6.81 13.80
C ARG A 69 -3.31 7.98 14.65
N THR A 70 -4.49 7.87 15.24
CA THR A 70 -5.04 8.91 16.13
C THR A 70 -4.19 9.06 17.38
N LYS A 71 -3.74 7.94 17.98
CA LYS A 71 -2.80 7.95 19.10
C LYS A 71 -1.46 8.58 18.73
N ALA A 72 -0.88 8.24 17.57
CA ALA A 72 0.38 8.79 17.11
C ALA A 72 0.28 10.32 16.87
N ARG A 73 -0.82 10.76 16.24
CA ARG A 73 -1.11 12.19 16.02
C ARG A 73 -1.29 12.94 17.34
N TRP A 74 -2.03 12.38 18.29
CA TRP A 74 -2.23 12.97 19.62
C TRP A 74 -0.93 13.04 20.43
N LEU A 75 -0.10 12.00 20.36
CA LEU A 75 1.20 11.96 21.01
C LEU A 75 2.18 12.99 20.43
N ALA A 76 2.14 13.22 19.11
CA ALA A 76 2.95 14.24 18.45
C ALA A 76 2.57 15.67 18.88
N ILE A 77 1.26 15.94 19.02
CA ILE A 77 0.76 17.21 19.57
C ILE A 77 1.23 17.38 21.03
N LYS A 78 1.15 16.32 21.82
CA LYS A 78 1.61 16.32 23.23
C LYS A 78 3.13 16.55 23.36
N GLN A 79 3.93 16.17 22.36
CA GLN A 79 5.38 16.39 22.35
C GLN A 79 5.81 17.74 21.73
N GLY A 80 4.87 18.60 21.32
CA GLY A 80 5.17 19.97 20.85
C GLY A 80 6.01 20.02 19.57
N ARG A 81 5.88 19.02 18.69
CA ARG A 81 6.75 18.81 17.52
C ARG A 81 6.10 19.26 16.19
N LEU A 82 5.21 20.25 16.25
CA LEU A 82 4.57 20.89 15.09
C LEU A 82 5.19 22.24 14.81
#